data_AF-A0A183HXM1-F1
#
_entry.id   AF-A0A183HXM1-F1
#
_cell.length_a   1.000
_cell.length_b   1.000
_cell.length_c   1.000
_cell.angle_alpha   90.00
_cell.angle_beta   90.00
_cell.angle_gamma   90.00
#
_symmetry.space_group_name_H-M   'P 1'
#
loop_
_entity.id
_entity.type
_entity.pdbx_description
1 polymer ?
#
loop_
_entity_poly.entity_id
_entity_poly.type
_entity_poly.pdbx_seq_one_letter_code
_entity_poly.pdbx_strand_id
1 'polypeptide(L)' 'MSTTSHKSSSKNRRQKKRIVYVDKNAPKRPRSAYVHFVNARRKELTDSGKHEALRPRSFLADIGKQWKVLPDDQKKVL' A
#
# COMPACT_ATOMS: atom_id res chain seq x y z
N MET A 1 -9.96 -25.50 12.50
CA MET A 1 -9.37 -24.27 13.08
C MET A 1 -7.89 -24.29 12.78
N SER A 2 -7.42 -23.49 11.82
CA SER A 2 -6.04 -23.57 11.32
C SER A 2 -5.30 -22.27 11.65
N THR A 3 -4.51 -22.31 12.72
CA THR A 3 -3.65 -21.21 13.18
C THR A 3 -2.30 -21.29 12.48
N THR A 4 -2.09 -20.54 11.41
CA THR A 4 -0.74 -20.32 10.85
C THR A 4 -0.07 -19.13 11.52
N SER A 5 0.75 -19.47 12.52
CA SER A 5 1.74 -18.60 13.17
C SER A 5 2.81 -18.16 12.16
N HIS A 6 2.82 -16.88 11.80
CA HIS A 6 3.97 -16.28 11.13
C HIS A 6 4.78 -15.47 12.13
N LYS A 7 5.80 -16.14 12.67
CA LYS A 7 6.94 -15.54 13.35
C LYS A 7 7.81 -14.82 12.31
N SER A 8 8.04 -13.52 12.48
CA SER A 8 9.19 -12.88 11.83
C SER A 8 9.71 -11.68 12.63
N SER A 9 10.73 -11.99 13.43
CA SER A 9 11.92 -11.19 13.77
C SER A 9 11.85 -9.68 13.50
N SER A 10 11.92 -8.91 14.58
CA SER A 10 12.33 -7.52 14.57
C SER A 10 13.72 -7.39 13.93
N LYS A 11 13.82 -6.64 12.84
CA LYS A 11 15.10 -6.08 12.37
C LYS A 11 14.97 -4.59 12.25
N ASN A 12 15.32 -3.93 13.35
CA ASN A 12 15.46 -2.48 13.45
C ASN A 12 16.75 -2.06 12.71
N ARG A 13 16.71 -2.04 11.37
CA ARG A 13 17.83 -1.56 10.55
C ARG A 13 17.56 -0.10 10.20
N ARG A 14 17.87 0.81 11.13
CA ARG A 14 17.94 2.25 10.85
C ARG A 14 19.06 2.50 9.85
N GLN A 15 18.77 2.33 8.56
CA GLN A 15 19.67 2.75 7.49
C GLN A 15 19.69 4.28 7.46
N LYS A 16 20.88 4.86 7.62
CA LYS A 16 21.13 6.29 7.48
C LYS A 16 20.68 6.69 6.06
N LYS A 17 19.62 7.49 5.95
CA LYS A 17 19.11 7.95 4.64
C LYS A 17 20.22 8.75 3.96
N ARG A 18 20.80 8.22 2.88
CA ARG A 18 21.70 8.98 2.02
C ARG A 18 20.85 10.11 1.43
N ILE A 19 21.20 11.36 1.72
CA ILE A 19 20.54 12.51 1.08
C ILE A 19 20.99 12.47 -0.38
N VAL A 20 20.15 11.88 -1.22
CA VAL A 20 20.31 11.95 -2.67
C VAL A 20 19.64 13.25 -3.08
N TYR A 21 20.39 14.16 -3.68
CA TYR A 21 19.80 15.32 -4.36
C TYR A 21 18.92 14.76 -5.48
N VAL A 22 17.61 14.87 -5.31
CA VAL A 22 16.63 14.40 -6.30
C VAL A 22 16.37 15.55 -7.25
N ASP A 23 16.83 15.43 -8.49
CA ASP A 23 16.42 16.32 -9.56
C ASP A 23 14.89 16.28 -9.69
N LYS A 24 14.25 17.45 -9.69
CA LYS A 24 12.80 17.59 -9.77
C LYS A 24 12.24 17.05 -11.09
N ASN A 25 13.05 17.06 -12.14
CA ASN A 25 12.66 16.62 -13.48
C ASN A 25 12.97 15.14 -13.73
N ALA A 26 13.67 14.47 -12.82
CA ALA A 26 13.95 13.05 -12.95
C ALA A 26 12.65 12.22 -12.82
N PRO A 27 12.49 11.15 -13.62
CA PRO A 27 11.33 10.29 -13.56
C PRO A 27 11.21 9.62 -12.18
N LYS A 28 10.00 9.60 -11.64
CA LYS A 28 9.71 8.89 -10.39
C LYS A 28 9.80 7.37 -10.62
N ARG A 29 10.13 6.63 -9.57
CA ARG A 29 10.14 5.16 -9.61
C ARG A 29 8.76 4.62 -9.99
N PRO A 30 8.71 3.49 -10.72
CA PRO A 30 7.46 2.80 -10.98
C PRO A 30 6.81 2.40 -9.65
N ARG A 31 5.48 2.45 -9.63
CA ARG A 31 4.67 2.07 -8.46
C ARG A 31 4.59 0.54 -8.40
N SER A 32 4.37 0.00 -7.21
CA SER A 32 4.10 -1.44 -7.03
C SER A 32 2.62 -1.75 -7.22
N ALA A 33 2.31 -3.02 -7.48
CA ALA A 33 0.94 -3.56 -7.57
C ALA A 33 0.01 -3.09 -6.44
N TYR A 34 0.52 -3.10 -5.19
CA TYR A 34 -0.22 -2.62 -4.02
C TYR A 34 -0.62 -1.14 -4.13
N VAL A 35 0.28 -0.30 -4.66
CA VAL A 35 0.00 1.12 -4.83
C VAL A 35 -1.02 1.35 -5.93
N HIS A 36 -1.02 0.54 -6.99
CA HIS A 36 -2.07 0.54 -8.00
C HIS A 36 -3.43 0.17 -7.39
N PHE A 37 -3.49 -0.88 -6.57
CA PHE A 37 -4.69 -1.27 -5.84
C PHE A 37 -5.26 -0.15 -4.95
N VAL A 38 -4.40 0.45 -4.10
CA VAL A 38 -4.80 1.56 -3.22
C VAL A 38 -5.35 2.74 -4.01
N ASN A 39 -4.71 3.07 -5.14
CA ASN A 39 -5.15 4.17 -5.99
C ASN A 39 -6.51 3.89 -6.65
N ALA A 40 -6.74 2.66 -7.13
CA ALA A 40 -8.02 2.26 -7.69
C ALA A 40 -9.15 2.40 -6.66
N ARG A 41 -8.95 1.88 -5.43
CA ARG A 41 -9.91 2.01 -4.33
C ARG A 41 -10.15 3.45 -3.91
N ARG A 42 -9.09 4.26 -3.88
CA ARG A 42 -9.21 5.70 -3.59
C ARG A 42 -10.05 6.41 -4.65
N LYS A 43 -9.87 6.06 -5.92
CA LYS A 43 -10.64 6.64 -7.03
C LYS A 43 -12.12 6.27 -6.90
N GLU A 44 -12.45 4.99 -6.68
CA GLU A 44 -13.83 4.53 -6.44
C GLU A 44 -14.53 5.30 -5.30
N LEU A 45 -13.82 5.51 -4.18
CA LEU A 45 -14.36 6.24 -3.02
C LEU A 45 -14.58 7.73 -3.30
N THR A 46 -13.66 8.34 -4.05
CA THR A 46 -13.77 9.74 -4.48
C THR A 46 -14.95 9.92 -5.44
N ASP A 47 -15.07 9.03 -6.43
CA ASP A 47 -16.16 9.01 -7.40
C ASP A 47 -17.52 8.78 -6.70
N SER A 48 -17.55 8.03 -5.59
CA SER A 48 -18.76 7.79 -4.78
C SER A 48 -19.13 8.93 -3.81
N GLY A 49 -18.37 10.03 -3.78
CA GLY A 49 -18.62 11.18 -2.89
C GLY A 49 -18.29 10.95 -1.41
N LYS A 50 -17.72 9.79 -1.05
CA LYS A 50 -17.40 9.40 0.34
C LYS A 50 -16.03 9.93 0.77
N HIS A 51 -15.83 11.24 0.65
CA HIS A 51 -14.56 11.89 0.96
C HIS A 51 -14.18 11.80 2.45
N GLU A 52 -15.18 11.74 3.34
CA GLU A 52 -15.00 11.52 4.79
C GLU A 52 -14.31 10.16 5.09
N ALA A 53 -14.60 9.14 4.28
CA ALA A 53 -14.01 7.80 4.41
C ALA A 53 -12.54 7.75 3.94
N LEU A 54 -12.02 8.80 3.30
CA LEU A 54 -10.62 8.91 2.88
C LEU A 54 -9.68 9.33 4.00
N ARG A 55 -10.17 9.48 5.25
CA ARG A 55 -9.32 9.78 6.40
C ARG A 55 -8.12 8.83 6.38
N PRO A 56 -6.89 9.32 6.16
CA PRO A 56 -5.81 8.48 5.63
C PRO A 56 -5.47 7.27 6.49
N ARG A 57 -5.67 7.39 7.81
CA ARG A 57 -5.30 6.35 8.78
C ARG A 57 -6.28 5.18 8.84
N SER A 58 -7.60 5.45 8.76
CA SER A 58 -8.62 4.39 8.74
C SER A 58 -8.65 3.70 7.37
N PHE A 59 -8.66 4.50 6.31
CA PHE A 59 -8.68 4.00 4.93
C PHE A 59 -7.52 3.05 4.61
N LEU A 60 -6.28 3.43 4.95
CA LEU A 60 -5.11 2.58 4.71
C LEU A 60 -5.13 1.30 5.55
N ALA A 61 -5.68 1.36 6.77
CA ALA A 61 -5.83 0.17 7.61
C ALA A 61 -6.81 -0.83 6.99
N ASP A 62 -7.92 -0.35 6.44
CA ASP A 62 -8.93 -1.20 5.83
C ASP A 62 -8.50 -1.75 4.47
N ILE A 63 -7.82 -0.94 3.64
CA ILE A 63 -7.20 -1.46 2.41
C ILE A 63 -6.14 -2.52 2.72
N GLY A 64 -5.32 -2.32 3.75
CA GLY A 64 -4.33 -3.31 4.15
C GLY A 64 -4.95 -4.66 4.50
N LYS A 65 -6.16 -4.66 5.11
CA LYS A 65 -6.93 -5.89 5.35
C LYS A 65 -7.46 -6.47 4.04
N GLN A 66 -8.05 -5.66 3.17
CA GLN A 66 -8.58 -6.11 1.88
C GLN A 66 -7.49 -6.73 1.00
N TRP A 67 -6.31 -6.11 0.92
CA TRP A 67 -5.17 -6.64 0.18
C TRP A 67 -4.70 -8.01 0.69
N LYS A 68 -4.77 -8.27 2.00
CA LYS A 68 -4.42 -9.59 2.56
C LYS A 68 -5.43 -10.68 2.17
N VAL A 69 -6.70 -10.32 2.00
CA VAL A 69 -7.78 -11.23 1.62
C VAL A 69 -7.78 -11.51 0.11
N LEU A 70 -7.25 -10.59 -0.71
CA LEU A 70 -7.19 -10.75 -2.16
C LEU A 70 -6.39 -12.00 -2.58
N PRO A 71 -6.92 -12.83 -3.49
CA PRO A 71 -6.19 -13.98 -4.03
C PRO A 71 -4.96 -13.53 -4.82
N ASP A 72 -3.91 -14.33 -4.80
CA ASP A 72 -2.62 -13.96 -5.39
C ASP A 72 -2.69 -13.75 -6.91
N ASP A 73 -3.67 -14.36 -7.59
CA ASP A 73 -3.89 -14.17 -9.02
C ASP A 73 -4.32 -12.75 -9.36
N GLN A 74 -5.11 -12.10 -8.51
CA GLN A 74 -5.47 -10.69 -8.71
C GLN A 74 -4.33 -9.74 -8.35
N LYS A 75 -3.40 -10.16 -7.48
CA LYS A 75 -2.23 -9.35 -7.11
C LYS A 75 -1.16 -9.32 -8.19
N LYS A 76 -1.07 -10.36 -9.02
CA LYS A 76 -0.08 -10.48 -10.11
C LYS A 76 -0.44 -9.66 -11.35
N VAL A 77 -1.71 -9.30 -11.53
CA VAL A 77 -2.22 -8.57 -12.69
C VAL A 77 -2.19 -7.04 -12.49
N LEU A 78 -1.96 -6.57 -11.25
CA LEU A 78 -1.93 -5.16 -10.84
C LEU A 78 -0.53 -4.55 -10.83
#